data_AF-A0A3Q0R1A6-F1
#
_entry.id   AF-A0A3Q0R1A6-F1
#
_cell.length_a   1.000
_cell.length_b   1.000
_cell.length_c   1.000
_cell.angle_alpha   90.00
_cell.angle_beta   90.00
_cell.angle_gamma   90.00
#
_symmetry.space_group_name_H-M   'P 1'
#
loop_
_entity.id
_entity.type
_entity.pdbx_description
1 polymer ?
#
loop_
_entity_poly.entity_id
_entity_poly.type
_entity_poly.pdbx_seq_one_letter_code
_entity_poly.pdbx_strand_id
1 'polypeptide(L)'
;LASGPGSSFPMKVNVLAHQKPNAKKLRRAAQRVEQLAAKGVVPRSQKRLLNSQPVDRKVKKAETQANNNPERDFYDIWEQETKESGDPWYLQQTGKKLVKRPEKLNEKPSVLPAVEVIAAGGSYNPDFFSHQALLQEAHEVEVKKKKEEDKIEKQLAYNKEDRATEESEEEEKEETPKDDGEEVAAGAIAVADKKTERQRKKEKAEKMKEKQRLAERRQTEQQQQLFQLRSIKTSIKQQEEKTKIRQKRRKAKEEAQKAQPRRLGKLKFQPQHMEVQLSDELAGSLRQLKPEGSVLTDRFKSLQKRNLIEPRERAKFKRRLKVKYVEKRAFREIT
;
A
#
# COMPACT_ATOMS: atom_id res chain seq x y z
N LEU A 1 -17.84 7.61 78.19
CA LEU A 1 -17.73 8.39 76.94
C LEU A 1 -17.30 7.45 75.83
N ALA A 2 -18.02 7.49 74.72
CA ALA A 2 -18.29 6.40 73.79
C ALA A 2 -17.08 5.81 73.04
N SER A 3 -17.08 4.48 72.89
CA SER A 3 -16.39 3.75 71.84
C SER A 3 -17.20 3.84 70.54
N GLY A 4 -16.62 4.38 69.47
CA GLY A 4 -17.18 4.30 68.12
C GLY A 4 -16.41 3.28 67.27
N PRO A 5 -17.09 2.36 66.54
CA PRO A 5 -16.42 1.40 65.69
C PRO A 5 -15.96 2.05 64.39
N GLY A 6 -14.68 1.88 64.05
CA GLY A 6 -14.10 2.33 62.78
C GLY A 6 -14.71 1.56 61.60
N SER A 7 -15.30 2.29 60.67
CA SER A 7 -15.83 1.74 59.42
C SER A 7 -14.68 1.45 58.44
N SER A 8 -14.46 0.18 58.13
CA SER A 8 -13.57 -0.25 57.04
C SER A 8 -14.26 -0.03 55.69
N PHE A 9 -14.14 1.15 55.11
CA PHE A 9 -14.55 1.38 53.73
C PHE A 9 -13.57 0.64 52.79
N PRO A 10 -14.04 -0.28 51.92
CA PRO A 10 -13.17 -0.89 50.92
C PRO A 10 -12.63 0.20 50.00
N MET A 11 -11.31 0.25 49.82
CA MET A 11 -10.67 1.22 48.93
C MET A 11 -11.27 1.10 47.53
N LYS A 12 -11.78 2.22 47.00
CA LYS A 12 -12.36 2.29 45.67
C LYS A 12 -11.34 1.79 44.65
N VAL A 13 -11.63 0.65 44.02
CA VAL A 13 -10.80 0.08 42.95
C VAL A 13 -10.64 1.14 41.87
N ASN A 14 -9.40 1.50 41.56
CA ASN A 14 -9.09 2.58 40.65
C ASN A 14 -9.42 2.14 39.20
N VAL A 15 -10.67 2.37 38.78
CA VAL A 15 -11.26 1.86 37.52
C VAL A 15 -10.46 2.29 36.28
N LEU A 16 -9.73 3.40 36.37
CA LEU A 16 -8.86 3.92 35.31
C LEU A 16 -7.62 3.06 35.06
N ALA A 17 -7.11 2.33 36.06
CA ALA A 17 -5.94 1.47 35.90
C ALA A 17 -6.19 0.26 34.99
N HIS A 18 -7.47 -0.14 34.82
CA HIS A 18 -7.87 -1.29 34.00
C HIS A 18 -8.42 -0.90 32.62
N GLN A 19 -8.61 0.40 32.34
CA GLN A 19 -9.01 0.86 31.02
C GLN A 19 -7.83 0.83 30.05
N LYS A 20 -7.75 -0.21 29.22
CA LYS A 20 -6.86 -0.22 28.05
C LYS A 20 -7.42 0.74 27.00
N PRO A 21 -6.69 1.80 26.59
CA PRO A 21 -7.14 2.65 25.50
C PRO A 21 -7.35 1.78 24.24
N ASN A 22 -8.44 2.03 23.51
CA ASN A 22 -8.85 1.24 22.35
C ASN A 22 -9.19 -0.26 22.59
N ALA A 23 -9.54 -0.66 23.82
CA ALA A 23 -9.89 -2.06 24.15
C ALA A 23 -10.92 -2.71 23.22
N LYS A 24 -11.98 -1.99 22.81
CA LYS A 24 -13.01 -2.49 21.88
C LYS A 24 -12.42 -2.82 20.49
N LYS A 25 -11.49 -1.98 20.01
CA LYS A 25 -10.82 -2.18 18.71
C LYS A 25 -9.88 -3.39 18.76
N LEU A 26 -9.16 -3.57 19.88
CA LEU A 26 -8.29 -4.73 20.10
C LEU A 26 -9.07 -6.05 20.20
N ARG A 27 -10.21 -6.07 20.91
CA ARG A 27 -11.12 -7.24 20.94
C ARG A 27 -11.63 -7.61 19.55
N ARG A 28 -12.11 -6.63 18.79
CA ARG A 28 -12.58 -6.85 17.40
C ARG A 28 -11.45 -7.37 16.50
N ALA A 29 -10.22 -6.87 16.68
CA ALA A 29 -9.07 -7.35 15.92
C ALA A 29 -8.71 -8.81 16.29
N ALA A 30 -8.73 -9.16 17.57
CA ALA A 30 -8.48 -10.53 18.04
C ALA A 30 -9.53 -11.51 17.51
N GLN A 31 -10.82 -11.19 17.63
CA GLN A 31 -11.92 -11.99 17.07
C GLN A 31 -11.75 -12.19 15.56
N ARG A 32 -11.31 -11.16 14.83
CA ARG A 32 -11.08 -11.26 13.39
C ARG A 32 -9.91 -12.20 13.07
N VAL A 33 -8.85 -12.19 13.89
CA VAL A 33 -7.72 -13.12 13.75
C VAL A 33 -8.17 -14.55 14.05
N GLU A 34 -8.97 -14.78 15.09
CA GLU A 34 -9.54 -16.09 15.42
C GLU A 34 -10.45 -16.61 14.29
N GLN A 35 -11.32 -15.76 13.73
CA GLN A 35 -12.16 -16.12 12.59
C GLN A 35 -11.34 -16.46 11.34
N LEU A 36 -10.24 -15.75 11.09
CA LEU A 36 -9.33 -16.06 9.99
C LEU A 36 -8.56 -17.36 10.24
N ALA A 37 -8.14 -17.62 11.48
CA ALA A 37 -7.48 -18.86 11.89
C ALA A 37 -8.43 -20.06 11.76
N ALA A 38 -9.70 -19.93 12.17
CA ALA A 38 -10.73 -20.95 11.97
C ALA A 38 -10.99 -21.25 10.49
N LYS A 39 -10.80 -20.26 9.61
CA LYS A 39 -10.84 -20.43 8.16
C LYS A 39 -9.52 -20.93 7.55
N GLY A 40 -8.51 -21.26 8.37
CA GLY A 40 -7.19 -21.70 7.93
C GLY A 40 -6.33 -20.61 7.26
N VAL A 41 -6.72 -19.34 7.37
CA VAL A 41 -6.03 -18.22 6.71
C VAL A 41 -4.95 -17.64 7.62
N VAL A 42 -3.69 -18.03 7.38
CA VAL A 42 -2.53 -17.51 8.10
C VAL A 42 -2.33 -16.00 7.83
N PRO A 43 -2.08 -15.16 8.86
CA PRO A 43 -1.83 -13.74 8.69
C PRO A 43 -0.56 -13.46 7.86
N ARG A 44 -0.56 -12.30 7.18
CA ARG A 44 0.52 -11.90 6.25
C ARG A 44 1.90 -11.83 6.92
N SER A 45 1.98 -11.49 8.20
CA SER A 45 3.22 -11.45 8.98
C SER A 45 3.83 -12.84 9.15
N GLN A 46 3.03 -13.82 9.58
CA GLN A 46 3.47 -15.21 9.70
C GLN A 46 3.85 -15.80 8.34
N LYS A 47 3.08 -15.54 7.27
CA LYS A 47 3.46 -15.95 5.90
C LYS A 47 4.81 -15.38 5.46
N ARG A 48 5.13 -14.15 5.86
CA ARG A 48 6.44 -13.54 5.57
C ARG A 48 7.58 -14.18 6.36
N LEU A 49 7.35 -14.56 7.62
CA LEU A 49 8.34 -15.25 8.45
C LEU A 49 8.61 -16.67 7.96
N LEU A 50 7.56 -17.38 7.53
CA LEU A 50 7.70 -18.71 6.93
C LEU A 50 8.45 -18.66 5.59
N ASN A 51 8.24 -17.59 4.81
CA ASN A 51 8.92 -17.39 3.53
C ASN A 51 10.30 -16.73 3.66
N SER A 52 10.66 -16.17 4.83
CA SER A 52 12.01 -15.67 5.05
C SER A 52 12.91 -16.87 5.32
N GLN A 53 13.78 -17.20 4.37
CA GLN A 53 14.84 -18.16 4.65
C GLN A 53 15.69 -17.63 5.81
N PRO A 54 16.02 -18.47 6.81
CA PRO A 54 17.00 -18.08 7.82
C PRO A 54 18.32 -17.81 7.08
N VAL A 55 18.72 -16.54 7.05
CA VAL A 55 20.08 -16.20 6.60
C VAL A 55 20.99 -16.73 7.69
N ASP A 56 21.68 -17.83 7.42
CA ASP A 56 22.72 -18.37 8.27
C ASP A 56 23.83 -17.33 8.41
N ARG A 57 23.69 -16.45 9.40
CA ARG A 57 24.72 -15.47 9.80
C ARG A 57 25.86 -16.15 10.57
N LYS A 58 26.24 -17.37 10.17
CA LYS A 58 27.50 -17.98 10.58
C LYS A 58 28.55 -17.65 9.53
N VAL A 59 28.88 -16.37 9.39
CA VAL A 59 30.19 -16.04 8.81
C VAL A 59 31.19 -16.53 9.84
N LYS A 60 31.82 -17.68 9.57
CA LYS A 60 32.98 -18.13 10.34
C LYS A 60 33.97 -16.97 10.28
N LYS A 61 34.21 -16.28 11.40
CA LYS A 61 35.40 -15.44 11.51
C LYS A 61 36.56 -16.41 11.28
N ALA A 62 37.26 -16.30 10.17
CA ALA A 62 38.50 -17.03 9.99
C ALA A 62 39.39 -16.65 11.16
N GLU A 63 39.69 -17.61 12.03
CA GLU A 63 40.71 -17.44 13.04
C GLU A 63 42.00 -17.15 12.27
N THR A 64 42.52 -15.93 12.40
CA THR A 64 43.83 -15.60 11.83
C THR A 64 44.85 -16.49 12.52
N GLN A 65 45.35 -17.50 11.82
CA GLN A 65 46.41 -18.37 12.32
C GLN A 65 47.62 -17.50 12.71
N ALA A 66 48.19 -17.76 13.89
CA ALA A 66 49.37 -17.04 14.35
C ALA A 66 50.53 -17.24 13.35
N ASN A 67 51.37 -16.21 13.14
CA ASN A 67 52.46 -16.25 12.17
C ASN A 67 53.54 -17.33 12.43
N ASN A 68 53.50 -18.00 13.59
CA ASN A 68 54.49 -19.00 13.99
C ASN A 68 53.98 -20.45 13.90
N ASN A 69 52.88 -20.72 13.19
CA ASN A 69 52.39 -22.08 13.00
C ASN A 69 53.23 -22.83 11.93
N PRO A 70 53.94 -23.93 12.26
CA PRO A 70 54.76 -24.68 11.30
C PRO A 70 53.96 -25.48 10.27
N GLU A 71 52.66 -25.72 10.50
CA GLU A 71 51.75 -26.39 9.56
C GLU A 71 51.12 -25.44 8.53
N ARG A 72 51.55 -24.16 8.52
CA ARG A 72 51.03 -23.18 7.55
C ARG A 72 51.68 -23.40 6.19
N ASP A 73 50.87 -23.66 5.18
CA ASP A 73 51.32 -23.70 3.79
C ASP A 73 52.07 -22.40 3.42
N PHE A 74 53.20 -22.53 2.72
CA PHE A 74 54.00 -21.38 2.29
C PHE A 74 53.15 -20.46 1.41
N TYR A 75 53.17 -19.16 1.69
CA TYR A 75 52.46 -18.17 0.89
C TYR A 75 53.12 -18.08 -0.49
N ASP A 76 52.50 -18.68 -1.51
CA ASP A 76 52.99 -18.62 -2.88
C ASP A 76 52.73 -17.22 -3.44
N ILE A 77 53.80 -16.42 -3.51
CA ILE A 77 53.80 -15.07 -4.06
C ILE A 77 53.50 -15.02 -5.56
N TRP A 78 53.49 -16.17 -6.25
CA TRP A 78 53.24 -16.29 -7.69
C TRP A 78 51.86 -16.87 -8.02
N GLU A 79 51.10 -17.34 -7.02
CA GLU A 79 49.72 -17.73 -7.22
C GLU A 79 48.85 -16.48 -7.48
N GLN A 80 48.29 -16.41 -8.68
CA GLN A 80 47.28 -15.43 -9.05
C GLN A 80 45.93 -15.80 -8.42
N GLU A 81 45.86 -15.82 -7.08
CA GLU A 81 44.55 -15.77 -6.45
C GLU A 81 43.91 -14.42 -6.79
N THR A 82 42.75 -14.47 -7.45
CA THR A 82 41.90 -13.30 -7.67
C THR A 82 41.41 -12.80 -6.31
N LYS A 83 42.23 -11.99 -5.65
CA LYS A 83 41.89 -11.32 -4.40
C LYS A 83 40.56 -10.61 -4.60
N GLU A 84 39.60 -10.89 -3.70
CA GLU A 84 38.29 -10.23 -3.70
C GLU A 84 38.48 -8.73 -3.91
N SER A 85 37.80 -8.18 -4.92
CA SER A 85 37.90 -6.79 -5.37
C SER A 85 37.41 -5.80 -4.31
N GLY A 86 38.20 -5.60 -3.27
CA GLY A 86 38.13 -4.45 -2.37
C GLY A 86 39.53 -3.85 -2.32
N ASP A 87 39.65 -2.55 -2.58
CA ASP A 87 40.93 -1.84 -2.55
C ASP A 87 41.72 -2.24 -1.29
N PRO A 88 42.85 -2.96 -1.44
CA PRO A 88 43.64 -3.45 -0.30
C PRO A 88 44.04 -2.30 0.63
N TRP A 89 44.28 -1.13 0.03
CA TRP A 89 44.62 0.11 0.71
C TRP A 89 43.50 0.63 1.64
N TYR A 90 42.23 0.61 1.19
CA TYR A 90 41.10 1.04 2.02
C TYR A 90 40.88 0.10 3.21
N LEU A 91 41.05 -1.20 3.00
CA LEU A 91 40.93 -2.21 4.04
C LEU A 91 42.05 -2.08 5.08
N GLN A 92 43.28 -1.81 4.61
CA GLN A 92 44.45 -1.60 5.46
C GLN A 92 44.31 -0.34 6.34
N GLN A 93 43.75 0.75 5.79
CA GLN A 93 43.62 2.00 6.53
C GLN A 93 42.40 2.06 7.46
N THR A 94 41.26 1.47 7.06
CA THR A 94 39.99 1.62 7.80
C THR A 94 39.57 0.36 8.57
N GLY A 95 40.18 -0.80 8.29
CA GLY A 95 39.85 -2.08 8.91
C GLY A 95 38.46 -2.60 8.57
N LYS A 96 37.73 -1.98 7.63
CA LYS A 96 36.33 -2.30 7.31
C LYS A 96 36.16 -2.52 5.81
N LYS A 97 35.44 -3.57 5.42
CA LYS A 97 34.99 -3.77 4.03
C LYS A 97 33.91 -2.73 3.68
N LEU A 98 33.89 -2.25 2.42
CA LEU A 98 32.77 -1.46 1.92
C LEU A 98 31.47 -2.28 1.99
N VAL A 99 30.40 -1.66 2.48
CA VAL A 99 29.08 -2.29 2.51
C VAL A 99 28.54 -2.40 1.09
N LYS A 100 28.13 -3.61 0.67
CA LYS A 100 27.51 -3.84 -0.63
C LYS A 100 26.22 -3.02 -0.75
N ARG A 101 26.05 -2.31 -1.87
CA ARG A 101 24.85 -1.52 -2.17
C ARG A 101 23.63 -2.45 -2.31
N PRO A 102 22.48 -2.15 -1.67
CA PRO A 102 21.27 -2.95 -1.82
C PRO A 102 20.80 -3.02 -3.28
N GLU A 103 20.32 -4.19 -3.72
CA GLU A 103 19.88 -4.43 -5.12
C GLU A 103 18.81 -3.42 -5.58
N LYS A 104 17.86 -3.08 -4.70
CA LYS A 104 16.79 -2.11 -5.00
C LYS A 104 17.30 -0.72 -5.36
N LEU A 105 18.50 -0.35 -4.89
CA LEU A 105 19.09 0.95 -5.18
C LEU A 105 19.77 0.99 -6.56
N ASN A 106 19.90 -0.17 -7.23
CA ASN A 106 20.40 -0.30 -8.60
C ASN A 106 19.25 -0.30 -9.63
N GLU A 107 18.02 -0.58 -9.19
CA GLU A 107 16.84 -0.54 -10.05
C GLU A 107 16.49 0.91 -10.43
N LYS A 108 16.33 1.17 -11.74
CA LYS A 108 15.86 2.46 -12.24
C LYS A 108 14.36 2.63 -11.94
N PRO A 109 13.91 3.84 -11.54
CA PRO A 109 12.51 4.05 -11.16
C PRO A 109 11.52 4.01 -12.34
N SER A 110 12.01 4.22 -13.57
CA SER A 110 11.22 4.17 -14.81
C SER A 110 12.01 3.53 -15.95
N VAL A 111 11.28 3.06 -16.97
CA VAL A 111 11.84 2.43 -18.18
C VAL A 111 11.99 3.44 -19.33
N LEU A 112 11.45 4.65 -19.18
CA LEU A 112 11.47 5.69 -20.21
C LEU A 112 12.91 6.15 -20.55
N PRO A 113 13.16 6.51 -21.82
CA PRO A 113 14.47 7.02 -22.24
C PRO A 113 14.76 8.36 -21.56
N ALA A 114 16.06 8.71 -21.47
CA ALA A 114 16.48 9.96 -20.85
C ALA A 114 16.08 11.20 -21.66
N VAL A 115 16.07 11.05 -22.98
CA VAL A 115 15.71 12.07 -23.95
C VAL A 115 14.57 11.51 -24.79
N GLU A 116 13.46 12.24 -24.86
CA GLU A 116 12.38 11.93 -25.77
C GLU A 116 12.67 12.64 -27.09
N VAL A 117 12.54 11.89 -28.19
CA VAL A 117 12.76 12.43 -29.54
C VAL A 117 11.37 12.74 -30.09
N ILE A 118 11.20 13.95 -30.61
CA ILE A 118 9.96 14.39 -31.26
C ILE A 118 9.77 13.59 -32.57
N ALA A 119 8.53 13.44 -33.03
CA ALA A 119 8.25 12.81 -34.32
C ALA A 119 8.89 13.60 -35.48
N ALA A 120 9.10 12.93 -36.63
CA ALA A 120 9.75 13.52 -37.81
C ALA A 120 9.09 14.81 -38.33
N GLY A 121 7.78 14.98 -38.08
CA GLY A 121 7.03 16.19 -38.42
C GLY A 121 7.49 17.46 -37.69
N GLY A 122 8.27 17.33 -36.62
CA GLY A 122 8.85 18.46 -35.87
C GLY A 122 10.27 18.82 -36.34
N SER A 123 10.73 18.21 -37.43
CA SER A 123 11.99 18.60 -38.06
C SER A 123 11.86 19.95 -38.76
N TYR A 124 13.00 20.59 -39.03
CA TYR A 124 13.06 21.89 -39.70
C TYR A 124 12.41 21.89 -41.10
N ASN A 125 12.57 20.80 -41.86
CA ASN A 125 11.98 20.62 -43.18
C ASN A 125 11.28 19.24 -43.25
N PRO A 126 10.08 19.11 -42.67
CA PRO A 126 9.38 17.84 -42.57
C PRO A 126 8.67 17.49 -43.89
N ASP A 127 8.43 16.20 -44.10
CA ASP A 127 7.50 15.77 -45.15
C ASP A 127 6.07 16.20 -44.80
N PHE A 128 5.27 16.55 -45.81
CA PHE A 128 3.93 17.10 -45.62
C PHE A 128 3.04 16.20 -44.76
N PHE A 129 3.04 14.90 -45.02
CA PHE A 129 2.22 13.95 -44.26
C PHE A 129 2.69 13.83 -42.80
N SER A 130 4.00 13.83 -42.58
CA SER A 130 4.58 13.75 -41.23
C SER A 130 4.28 15.00 -40.39
N HIS A 131 4.32 16.18 -41.02
CA HIS A 131 4.00 17.45 -40.39
C HIS A 131 2.52 17.54 -40.04
N GLN A 132 1.64 17.17 -40.98
CA GLN A 132 0.19 17.16 -40.75
C GLN A 132 -0.20 16.18 -39.63
N ALA A 133 0.43 15.00 -39.56
CA ALA A 133 0.19 14.05 -38.48
C ALA A 133 0.55 14.62 -37.10
N LEU A 134 1.69 15.31 -37.01
CA LEU A 134 2.11 15.95 -35.75
C LEU A 134 1.18 17.11 -35.37
N LEU A 135 0.76 17.93 -36.35
CA LEU A 135 -0.22 19.00 -36.12
C LEU A 135 -1.58 18.45 -35.68
N GLN A 136 -2.03 17.32 -36.23
CA GLN A 136 -3.26 16.65 -35.80
C GLN A 136 -3.15 16.21 -34.34
N GLU A 137 -2.04 15.59 -33.93
CA GLU A 137 -1.80 15.20 -32.55
C GLU A 137 -1.82 16.42 -31.61
N ALA A 138 -1.19 17.53 -32.02
CA ALA A 138 -1.20 18.80 -31.27
C ALA A 138 -2.59 19.37 -31.13
N HIS A 139 -3.34 19.41 -32.24
CA HIS A 139 -4.71 19.88 -32.27
C HIS A 139 -5.62 19.05 -31.35
N GLU A 140 -5.49 17.71 -31.34
CA GLU A 140 -6.28 16.87 -30.45
C GLU A 140 -6.04 17.16 -28.96
N VAL A 141 -4.80 17.46 -28.59
CA VAL A 141 -4.44 17.83 -27.21
C VAL A 141 -5.06 19.17 -26.84
N GLU A 142 -4.99 20.16 -27.72
CA GLU A 142 -5.57 21.50 -27.47
C GLU A 142 -7.12 21.46 -27.46
N VAL A 143 -7.75 20.68 -28.34
CA VAL A 143 -9.21 20.46 -28.30
C VAL A 143 -9.66 19.84 -26.97
N LYS A 144 -8.87 18.92 -26.40
CA LYS A 144 -9.17 18.34 -25.08
C LYS A 144 -9.11 19.41 -23.98
N LYS A 145 -8.10 20.28 -24.00
CA LYS A 145 -7.98 21.39 -23.03
C LYS A 145 -9.13 22.38 -23.17
N LYS A 146 -9.45 22.81 -24.39
CA LYS A 146 -10.58 23.70 -24.65
C LYS A 146 -11.90 23.11 -24.16
N LYS A 147 -12.14 21.81 -24.39
CA LYS A 147 -13.33 21.11 -23.87
C LYS A 147 -13.36 21.07 -22.33
N GLU A 148 -12.21 21.02 -21.66
CA GLU A 148 -12.14 21.08 -20.20
C GLU A 148 -12.41 22.50 -19.69
N GLU A 149 -11.88 23.52 -20.36
CA GLU A 149 -12.15 24.94 -20.10
C GLU A 149 -13.64 25.26 -20.28
N ASP A 150 -14.23 24.92 -21.43
CA ASP A 150 -15.66 25.12 -21.71
C ASP A 150 -16.56 24.42 -20.67
N LYS A 151 -16.15 23.25 -20.16
CA LYS A 151 -16.89 22.55 -19.09
C LYS A 151 -16.82 23.32 -17.78
N ILE A 152 -15.66 23.85 -17.43
CA ILE A 152 -15.47 24.66 -16.22
C ILE A 152 -16.27 25.96 -16.35
N GLU A 153 -16.21 26.62 -17.51
CA GLU A 153 -16.99 27.83 -17.78
C GLU A 153 -18.49 27.57 -17.67
N LYS A 154 -19.00 26.47 -18.25
CA LYS A 154 -20.41 26.08 -18.11
C LYS A 154 -20.80 25.79 -16.66
N GLN A 155 -19.92 25.16 -15.88
CA GLN A 155 -20.16 24.91 -14.44
C GLN A 155 -20.13 26.20 -13.62
N LEU A 156 -19.27 27.15 -13.97
CA LEU A 156 -19.19 28.47 -13.33
C LEU A 156 -20.36 29.37 -13.74
N ALA A 157 -20.84 29.23 -14.96
CA ALA A 157 -22.01 29.91 -15.50
C ALA A 157 -23.33 29.37 -14.92
N TYR A 158 -23.29 28.53 -13.88
CA TYR A 158 -24.47 28.12 -13.11
C TYR A 158 -25.29 29.35 -12.71
N ASN A 159 -26.54 29.39 -13.16
CA ASN A 159 -27.46 30.49 -12.93
C ASN A 159 -27.87 30.52 -11.45
N LYS A 160 -27.76 31.69 -10.82
CA LYS A 160 -28.16 31.90 -9.42
C LYS A 160 -29.68 31.76 -9.19
N GLU A 161 -30.46 31.71 -10.26
CA GLU A 161 -31.92 31.69 -10.25
C GLU A 161 -32.49 30.33 -9.82
N ASP A 162 -31.74 29.24 -10.00
CA ASP A 162 -32.17 27.87 -9.64
C ASP A 162 -31.96 27.52 -8.15
N ARG A 163 -31.65 28.50 -7.28
CA ARG A 163 -31.41 28.31 -5.83
C ARG A 163 -32.59 28.78 -4.97
N ALA A 164 -33.82 28.57 -5.42
CA ALA A 164 -35.01 28.89 -4.65
C ALA A 164 -35.98 27.70 -4.69
N THR A 165 -35.85 26.78 -3.72
CA THR A 165 -36.90 25.96 -3.05
C THR A 165 -36.34 24.60 -2.58
N GLU A 166 -35.84 24.52 -1.35
CA GLU A 166 -35.70 23.26 -0.58
C GLU A 166 -35.95 23.53 0.91
N GLU A 167 -37.08 24.16 1.23
CA GLU A 167 -37.70 24.06 2.56
C GLU A 167 -39.07 23.40 2.37
N SER A 168 -39.10 22.09 2.14
CA SER A 168 -40.31 21.27 2.23
C SER A 168 -39.93 19.81 2.40
N GLU A 169 -40.48 19.21 3.47
CA GLU A 169 -40.68 17.77 3.69
C GLU A 169 -39.48 16.93 4.12
N GLU A 170 -39.30 16.79 5.44
CA GLU A 170 -38.95 15.51 6.07
C GLU A 170 -39.32 15.56 7.58
N GLU A 171 -40.63 15.57 7.87
CA GLU A 171 -41.20 15.14 9.16
C GLU A 171 -42.11 13.93 8.90
N GLU A 172 -41.76 12.76 9.44
CA GLU A 172 -42.66 11.69 9.95
C GLU A 172 -41.77 10.53 10.49
N LYS A 173 -41.61 10.38 11.81
CA LYS A 173 -42.41 9.57 12.76
C LYS A 173 -42.61 8.09 12.37
N GLU A 174 -42.08 7.20 13.22
CA GLU A 174 -42.76 6.03 13.85
C GLU A 174 -41.69 5.25 14.64
N GLU A 175 -41.72 5.31 15.98
CA GLU A 175 -42.45 4.45 16.93
C GLU A 175 -41.87 3.04 17.16
N THR A 176 -41.58 2.80 18.43
CA THR A 176 -41.13 1.57 19.08
C THR A 176 -42.26 0.53 19.22
N PRO A 177 -41.90 -0.73 19.48
CA PRO A 177 -42.57 -1.46 20.55
C PRO A 177 -41.61 -2.06 21.61
N LYS A 178 -41.95 -1.83 22.88
CA LYS A 178 -41.82 -2.77 24.03
C LYS A 178 -42.78 -3.96 23.78
N ASP A 179 -42.78 -5.12 24.41
CA ASP A 179 -42.33 -5.64 25.71
C ASP A 179 -42.42 -7.19 25.58
N ASP A 180 -41.49 -7.95 26.11
CA ASP A 180 -41.67 -8.81 27.31
C ASP A 180 -41.85 -10.29 27.01
N GLY A 181 -41.19 -11.10 27.83
CA GLY A 181 -41.20 -12.55 27.78
C GLY A 181 -40.03 -13.13 28.57
N GLU A 182 -39.96 -12.81 29.86
CA GLU A 182 -39.20 -13.61 30.83
C GLU A 182 -39.73 -15.05 30.81
N GLU A 183 -38.83 -16.03 30.74
CA GLU A 183 -39.05 -17.28 31.47
C GLU A 183 -37.72 -17.76 32.08
N VAL A 184 -37.64 -17.59 33.40
CA VAL A 184 -36.59 -18.10 34.26
C VAL A 184 -36.80 -19.61 34.42
N ALA A 185 -36.06 -20.41 33.65
CA ALA A 185 -35.94 -21.83 33.94
C ALA A 185 -34.95 -22.02 35.10
N ALA A 186 -35.48 -22.06 36.32
CA ALA A 186 -34.75 -22.43 37.53
C ALA A 186 -34.14 -23.84 37.36
N GLY A 187 -32.81 -23.92 37.39
CA GLY A 187 -32.07 -25.18 37.38
C GLY A 187 -32.23 -25.92 38.70
N ALA A 188 -33.25 -26.78 38.79
CA ALA A 188 -33.35 -27.76 39.86
C ALA A 188 -32.33 -28.88 39.60
N ILE A 189 -31.31 -28.98 40.46
CA ILE A 189 -30.37 -30.10 40.47
C ILE A 189 -31.11 -31.29 41.08
N ALA A 190 -31.67 -32.15 40.21
CA ALA A 190 -32.30 -33.39 40.63
C ALA A 190 -31.22 -34.39 41.10
N VAL A 191 -31.30 -34.80 42.37
CA VAL A 191 -30.55 -35.94 42.91
C VAL A 191 -31.06 -37.19 42.21
N ALA A 192 -30.20 -37.83 41.40
CA ALA A 192 -30.59 -38.97 40.60
C ALA A 192 -30.75 -40.23 41.47
N ASP A 193 -31.98 -40.75 41.54
CA ASP A 193 -32.28 -42.05 42.13
C ASP A 193 -31.53 -43.19 41.39
N LYS A 194 -31.12 -44.22 42.14
CA LYS A 194 -30.41 -45.38 41.59
C LYS A 194 -31.34 -46.16 40.64
N LYS A 195 -31.07 -46.05 39.33
CA LYS A 195 -31.80 -46.75 38.26
C LYS A 195 -31.81 -48.28 38.47
N THR A 196 -32.96 -48.90 38.23
CA THR A 196 -33.14 -50.36 38.26
C THR A 196 -32.40 -51.06 37.11
N GLU A 197 -32.06 -52.34 37.26
CA GLU A 197 -31.31 -53.10 36.23
C GLU A 197 -32.02 -53.13 34.87
N ARG A 198 -33.36 -53.18 34.88
CA ARG A 198 -34.19 -53.16 33.68
C ARG A 198 -34.10 -51.81 32.95
N GLN A 199 -34.04 -50.71 33.69
CA GLN A 199 -33.81 -49.36 33.15
C GLN A 199 -32.37 -49.22 32.60
N ARG A 200 -31.35 -49.81 33.27
CA ARG A 200 -29.97 -49.84 32.75
C ARG A 200 -29.82 -50.64 31.46
N LYS A 201 -30.51 -51.78 31.33
CA LYS A 201 -30.50 -52.58 30.08
C LYS A 201 -31.19 -51.85 28.93
N LYS A 202 -32.32 -51.18 29.19
CA LYS A 202 -33.04 -50.36 28.18
C LYS A 202 -32.20 -49.16 27.73
N GLU A 203 -31.58 -48.45 28.66
CA GLU A 203 -30.68 -47.32 28.36
C GLU A 203 -29.43 -47.76 27.58
N LYS A 204 -28.86 -48.94 27.89
CA LYS A 204 -27.76 -49.51 27.09
C LYS A 204 -28.20 -49.84 25.67
N ALA A 205 -29.39 -50.40 25.47
CA ALA A 205 -29.93 -50.70 24.15
C ALA A 205 -30.20 -49.42 23.34
N GLU A 206 -30.75 -48.39 23.97
CA GLU A 206 -30.97 -47.07 23.36
C GLU A 206 -29.65 -46.40 22.96
N LYS A 207 -28.64 -46.41 23.84
CA LYS A 207 -27.28 -45.91 23.52
C LYS A 207 -26.63 -46.67 22.36
N MET A 208 -26.84 -47.98 22.25
CA MET A 208 -26.31 -48.76 21.12
C MET A 208 -27.02 -48.43 19.81
N LYS A 209 -28.35 -48.24 19.83
CA LYS A 209 -29.13 -47.78 18.67
C LYS A 209 -28.72 -46.38 18.23
N GLU A 210 -28.50 -45.46 19.17
CA GLU A 210 -28.01 -44.11 18.87
C GLU A 210 -26.61 -44.14 18.25
N LYS A 211 -25.71 -44.98 18.77
CA LYS A 211 -24.37 -45.17 18.17
C LYS A 211 -24.44 -45.71 16.75
N GLN A 212 -25.32 -46.68 16.47
CA GLN A 212 -25.55 -47.22 15.13
C GLN A 212 -26.09 -46.14 14.19
N ARG A 213 -27.11 -45.38 14.63
CA ARG A 213 -27.67 -44.25 13.87
C ARG A 213 -26.62 -43.17 13.55
N LEU A 214 -25.75 -42.85 14.52
CA LEU A 214 -24.65 -41.92 14.30
C LEU A 214 -23.61 -42.48 13.32
N ALA A 215 -23.32 -43.78 13.36
CA ALA A 215 -22.40 -44.42 12.42
C ALA A 215 -22.96 -44.42 10.99
N GLU A 216 -24.23 -44.77 10.80
CA GLU A 216 -24.92 -44.69 9.50
C GLU A 216 -24.98 -43.26 8.97
N ARG A 217 -25.27 -42.28 9.84
CA ARG A 217 -25.22 -40.87 9.48
C ARG A 217 -23.81 -40.44 9.03
N ARG A 218 -22.76 -40.89 9.70
CA ARG A 218 -21.38 -40.61 9.28
C ARG A 218 -21.05 -41.26 7.94
N GLN A 219 -21.50 -42.49 7.69
CA GLN A 219 -21.28 -43.17 6.41
C GLN A 219 -22.01 -42.46 5.26
N THR A 220 -23.25 -42.04 5.48
CA THR A 220 -24.01 -41.26 4.49
C THR A 220 -23.40 -39.87 4.24
N GLU A 221 -22.92 -39.18 5.29
CA GLU A 221 -22.15 -37.92 5.16
C GLU A 221 -20.85 -38.12 4.36
N GLN A 222 -20.12 -39.22 4.59
CA GLN A 222 -18.91 -39.56 3.82
C GLN A 222 -19.23 -39.81 2.34
N GLN A 223 -20.29 -40.56 2.04
CA GLN A 223 -20.75 -40.77 0.66
C GLN A 223 -21.15 -39.46 0.00
N GLN A 224 -21.87 -38.58 0.70
CA GLN A 224 -22.23 -37.25 0.21
C GLN A 224 -20.98 -36.38 -0.08
N GLN A 225 -19.96 -36.44 0.76
CA GLN A 225 -18.69 -35.74 0.51
C GLN A 225 -18.00 -36.24 -0.76
N LEU A 226 -18.03 -37.56 -1.04
CA LEU A 226 -17.49 -38.13 -2.28
C LEU A 226 -18.22 -37.56 -3.51
N PHE A 227 -19.54 -37.41 -3.47
CA PHE A 227 -20.31 -36.79 -4.56
C PHE A 227 -19.97 -35.30 -4.74
N GLN A 228 -19.68 -34.59 -3.65
CA GLN A 228 -19.25 -33.18 -3.69
C GLN A 228 -17.83 -32.99 -4.23
N LEU A 229 -16.97 -34.02 -4.27
CA LEU A 229 -15.60 -33.86 -4.78
C LEU A 229 -15.55 -33.32 -6.22
N ARG A 230 -16.52 -33.71 -7.07
CA ARG A 230 -16.60 -33.22 -8.45
C ARG A 230 -16.89 -31.72 -8.50
N SER A 231 -17.83 -31.22 -7.69
CA SER A 231 -18.16 -29.79 -7.63
C SER A 231 -17.07 -28.96 -6.94
N ILE A 232 -16.39 -29.54 -5.93
CA ILE A 232 -15.22 -28.93 -5.30
C ILE A 232 -14.09 -28.80 -6.32
N LYS A 233 -13.81 -29.84 -7.11
CA LYS A 233 -12.77 -29.81 -8.15
C LYS A 233 -13.04 -28.74 -9.22
N THR A 234 -14.29 -28.62 -9.69
CA THR A 234 -14.65 -27.57 -10.66
C THR A 234 -14.56 -26.17 -10.04
N SER A 235 -15.01 -26.02 -8.79
CA SER A 235 -14.88 -24.76 -8.03
C SER A 235 -13.42 -24.34 -7.86
N ILE A 236 -12.53 -25.26 -7.46
CA ILE A 236 -11.09 -25.01 -7.35
C ILE A 236 -10.52 -24.58 -8.69
N LYS A 237 -10.82 -25.30 -9.78
CA LYS A 237 -10.34 -24.95 -11.13
C LYS A 237 -10.78 -23.54 -11.55
N GLN A 238 -12.04 -23.19 -11.34
CA GLN A 238 -12.55 -21.84 -11.64
C GLN A 238 -11.88 -20.76 -10.78
N GLN A 239 -11.62 -21.04 -9.49
CA GLN A 239 -10.89 -20.13 -8.61
C GLN A 239 -9.44 -19.95 -9.07
N GLU A 240 -8.76 -21.01 -9.48
CA GLU A 240 -7.42 -20.96 -10.05
C GLU A 240 -7.36 -20.16 -11.36
N GLU A 241 -8.33 -20.33 -12.25
CA GLU A 241 -8.42 -19.55 -13.49
C GLU A 241 -8.64 -18.06 -13.19
N LYS A 242 -9.59 -17.73 -12.31
CA LYS A 242 -9.84 -16.34 -11.87
C LYS A 242 -8.60 -15.72 -11.23
N THR A 243 -7.89 -16.45 -10.37
CA THR A 243 -6.66 -15.97 -9.73
C THR A 243 -5.54 -15.78 -10.75
N LYS A 244 -5.35 -16.70 -11.70
CA LYS A 244 -4.39 -16.56 -12.81
C LYS A 244 -4.67 -15.31 -13.66
N ILE A 245 -5.93 -15.07 -14.02
CA ILE A 245 -6.33 -13.86 -14.78
C ILE A 245 -6.02 -12.59 -13.97
N ARG A 246 -6.34 -12.57 -12.68
CA ARG A 246 -6.05 -11.43 -11.80
C ARG A 246 -4.55 -11.18 -11.67
N GLN A 247 -3.75 -12.24 -11.58
CA GLN A 247 -2.28 -12.13 -11.54
C GLN A 247 -1.73 -11.56 -12.85
N LYS A 248 -2.19 -12.06 -14.02
CA LYS A 248 -1.81 -11.51 -15.33
C LYS A 248 -2.15 -10.03 -15.45
N ARG A 249 -3.39 -9.64 -15.10
CA ARG A 249 -3.82 -8.23 -15.09
C ARG A 249 -2.97 -7.37 -14.16
N ARG A 250 -2.61 -7.89 -12.99
CA ARG A 250 -1.75 -7.17 -12.03
C ARG A 250 -0.34 -6.94 -12.59
N LYS A 251 0.27 -7.97 -13.21
CA LYS A 251 1.58 -7.86 -13.86
C LYS A 251 1.56 -6.85 -15.01
N ALA A 252 0.58 -6.95 -15.91
CA ALA A 252 0.41 -6.01 -17.02
C ALA A 252 0.23 -4.56 -16.52
N LYS A 253 -0.55 -4.36 -15.44
CA LYS A 253 -0.72 -3.04 -14.83
C LYS A 253 0.58 -2.53 -14.19
N GLU A 254 1.37 -3.40 -13.56
CA GLU A 254 2.66 -3.04 -12.97
C GLU A 254 3.69 -2.65 -14.05
N GLU A 255 3.71 -3.36 -15.17
CA GLU A 255 4.53 -3.04 -16.34
C GLU A 255 4.10 -1.70 -16.97
N ALA A 256 2.80 -1.48 -17.18
CA ALA A 256 2.28 -0.20 -17.68
C ALA A 256 2.61 0.97 -16.74
N GLN A 257 2.57 0.74 -15.42
CA GLN A 257 2.95 1.74 -14.41
C GLN A 257 4.44 2.08 -14.37
N LYS A 258 5.32 1.26 -14.96
CA LYS A 258 6.74 1.59 -15.09
C LYS A 258 7.01 2.59 -16.23
N ALA A 259 6.13 2.61 -17.23
CA ALA A 259 6.19 3.55 -18.35
C ALA A 259 5.45 4.87 -18.06
N GLN A 260 4.49 4.87 -17.13
CA GLN A 260 3.72 6.06 -16.78
C GLN A 260 4.37 6.87 -15.64
N PRO A 261 4.27 8.22 -15.68
CA PRO A 261 4.72 9.06 -14.58
C PRO A 261 3.90 8.78 -13.31
N ARG A 262 4.60 8.66 -12.18
CA ARG A 262 4.00 8.41 -10.85
C ARG A 262 3.83 9.73 -10.10
N ARG A 263 2.85 9.75 -9.20
CA ARG A 263 2.65 10.86 -8.28
C ARG A 263 3.57 10.68 -7.06
N LEU A 264 4.71 11.37 -7.05
CA LEU A 264 5.67 11.36 -5.94
C LEU A 264 5.26 12.29 -4.79
N GLY A 265 4.70 13.46 -5.13
CA GLY A 265 4.32 14.50 -4.16
C GLY A 265 2.86 14.95 -4.27
N LYS A 266 2.56 16.15 -3.73
CA LYS A 266 1.21 16.73 -3.78
C LYS A 266 0.76 17.01 -5.22
N LEU A 267 1.64 17.57 -6.05
CA LEU A 267 1.33 17.93 -7.43
C LEU A 267 1.39 16.71 -8.35
N LYS A 268 0.51 16.69 -9.35
CA LYS A 268 0.54 15.70 -10.43
C LYS A 268 1.54 16.17 -11.50
N PHE A 269 2.16 15.22 -12.20
CA PHE A 269 2.96 15.56 -13.37
C PHE A 269 2.06 16.18 -14.44
N GLN A 270 2.49 17.32 -14.97
CA GLN A 270 1.84 18.00 -16.09
C GLN A 270 2.77 17.90 -17.29
N PRO A 271 2.32 17.30 -18.41
CA PRO A 271 3.11 17.25 -19.64
C PRO A 271 3.36 18.66 -20.17
N GLN A 272 4.49 18.84 -20.86
CA GLN A 272 4.77 20.07 -21.59
C GLN A 272 3.86 20.15 -22.82
N HIS A 273 3.62 21.36 -23.32
CA HIS A 273 2.95 21.55 -24.62
C HIS A 273 3.86 21.00 -25.72
N MET A 274 3.25 20.46 -26.78
CA MET A 274 4.03 20.01 -27.93
C MET A 274 4.54 21.22 -28.69
N GLU A 275 5.84 21.20 -28.99
CA GLU A 275 6.55 22.25 -29.72
C GLU A 275 6.45 21.89 -31.22
N VAL A 276 5.60 22.61 -31.97
CA VAL A 276 5.30 22.33 -33.38
C VAL A 276 5.15 23.66 -34.13
N GLN A 277 5.79 23.76 -35.29
CA GLN A 277 5.67 24.89 -36.21
C GLN A 277 4.38 24.80 -37.01
N LEU A 278 3.67 25.93 -37.17
CA LEU A 278 2.56 26.03 -38.10
C LEU A 278 3.04 26.02 -39.56
N SER A 279 2.15 25.75 -40.51
CA SER A 279 2.46 25.75 -41.95
C SER A 279 3.10 27.06 -42.41
N ASP A 280 2.65 28.17 -41.85
CA ASP A 280 3.08 29.51 -42.22
C ASP A 280 4.40 29.90 -41.55
N GLU A 281 4.78 29.17 -40.49
CA GLU A 281 5.98 29.40 -39.68
C GLU A 281 7.15 28.50 -40.11
N LEU A 282 6.89 27.48 -40.93
CA LEU A 282 7.93 26.64 -41.53
C LEU A 282 8.86 27.49 -42.39
N ALA A 283 10.12 27.61 -41.96
CA ALA A 283 11.11 28.42 -42.65
C ALA A 283 11.72 27.69 -43.86
N GLY A 284 11.83 28.37 -45.00
CA GLY A 284 12.47 27.82 -46.21
C GLY A 284 14.00 27.72 -46.14
N SER A 285 14.66 28.44 -45.22
CA SER A 285 16.10 28.31 -44.95
C SER A 285 16.43 28.17 -43.45
N LEU A 286 17.46 27.39 -43.10
CA LEU A 286 17.92 27.20 -41.71
C LEU A 286 18.37 28.51 -41.06
N ARG A 287 18.78 29.50 -41.88
CA ARG A 287 19.14 30.85 -41.38
C ARG A 287 17.92 31.64 -40.89
N GLN A 288 16.73 31.30 -41.39
CA GLN A 288 15.46 31.93 -41.00
C GLN A 288 14.72 31.15 -39.92
N LEU A 289 15.19 29.93 -39.58
CA LEU A 289 14.58 29.12 -38.53
C LEU A 289 14.68 29.87 -37.19
N LYS A 290 13.52 30.08 -36.58
CA LYS A 290 13.41 30.52 -35.20
C LYS A 290 13.45 29.27 -34.31
N PRO A 291 14.41 29.14 -33.39
CA PRO A 291 14.42 28.02 -32.47
C PRO A 291 13.22 28.10 -31.54
N GLU A 292 12.55 26.97 -31.36
CA GLU A 292 11.39 26.85 -30.48
C GLU A 292 11.74 26.05 -29.23
N GLY A 293 10.97 26.31 -28.17
CA GLY A 293 11.09 25.56 -26.93
C GLY A 293 12.29 25.94 -26.05
N SER A 294 12.39 25.24 -24.93
CA SER A 294 13.53 25.36 -24.01
C SER A 294 14.04 23.97 -23.64
N VAL A 295 15.31 23.71 -23.96
CA VAL A 295 15.96 22.43 -23.63
C VAL A 295 15.94 22.18 -22.11
N LEU A 296 16.07 23.24 -21.30
CA LEU A 296 16.02 23.12 -19.84
C LEU A 296 14.65 22.65 -19.34
N THR A 297 13.56 23.14 -19.95
CA THR A 297 12.21 22.71 -19.57
C THR A 297 11.96 21.27 -20.01
N ASP A 298 12.39 20.88 -21.21
CA ASP A 298 12.33 19.48 -21.67
C ASP A 298 13.08 18.55 -20.71
N ARG A 299 14.35 18.86 -20.38
CA ARG A 299 15.13 18.03 -19.44
C ARG A 299 14.50 17.94 -18.07
N PHE A 300 14.00 19.06 -17.55
CA PHE A 300 13.33 19.09 -16.26
C PHE A 300 12.04 18.25 -16.26
N LYS A 301 11.24 18.34 -17.32
CA LYS A 301 10.02 17.54 -17.50
C LYS A 301 10.33 16.06 -17.72
N SER A 302 11.38 15.73 -18.45
CA SER A 302 11.89 14.35 -18.60
C SER A 302 12.30 13.75 -17.25
N LEU A 303 13.00 14.50 -16.38
CA LEU A 303 13.37 14.03 -15.04
C LEU A 303 12.14 13.78 -14.17
N GLN A 304 11.10 14.60 -14.31
CA GLN A 304 9.81 14.39 -13.63
C GLN A 304 9.07 13.17 -14.18
N LYS A 305 8.97 13.04 -15.50
CA LYS A 305 8.30 11.93 -16.18
C LYS A 305 8.94 10.58 -15.83
N ARG A 306 10.26 10.57 -15.69
CA ARG A 306 11.06 9.42 -15.26
C ARG A 306 11.00 9.12 -13.75
N ASN A 307 10.28 9.90 -12.95
CA ASN A 307 10.17 9.75 -11.50
C ASN A 307 11.50 9.93 -10.75
N LEU A 308 12.45 10.72 -11.29
CA LEU A 308 13.68 11.09 -10.56
C LEU A 308 13.47 12.32 -9.68
N ILE A 309 12.70 13.28 -10.19
CA ILE A 309 12.36 14.52 -9.50
C ILE A 309 10.84 14.60 -9.38
N GLU A 310 10.35 15.07 -8.24
CA GLU A 310 8.91 15.30 -8.10
C GLU A 310 8.46 16.64 -8.71
N PRO A 311 7.24 16.73 -9.25
CA PRO A 311 6.66 18.01 -9.67
C PRO A 311 6.54 18.97 -8.49
N ARG A 312 7.14 20.16 -8.61
CA ARG A 312 7.13 21.23 -7.60
C ARG A 312 6.90 22.59 -8.25
N GLU A 313 6.27 23.47 -7.48
CA GLU A 313 6.18 24.89 -7.79
C GLU A 313 7.18 25.67 -6.95
N ARG A 314 7.64 26.81 -7.47
CA ARG A 314 8.54 27.70 -6.74
C ARG A 314 7.83 28.24 -5.50
N ALA A 315 8.39 27.99 -4.33
CA ALA A 315 7.86 28.52 -3.09
C ALA A 315 7.93 30.05 -3.10
N LYS A 316 6.77 30.70 -2.88
CA LYS A 316 6.71 32.16 -2.72
C LYS A 316 7.17 32.49 -1.30
N PHE A 317 8.23 33.27 -1.15
CA PHE A 317 8.69 33.74 0.15
C PHE A 317 7.72 34.82 0.66
N LYS A 318 6.69 34.39 1.40
CA LYS A 318 5.77 35.30 2.09
C LYS A 318 5.91 35.08 3.59
N ARG A 319 6.24 36.15 4.30
CA ARG A 319 6.29 36.12 5.77
C ARG A 319 4.87 35.99 6.31
N ARG A 320 4.70 35.12 7.32
CA ARG A 320 3.40 34.93 7.99
C ARG A 320 3.01 36.18 8.79
N LEU A 321 3.99 36.85 9.39
CA LEU A 321 3.80 38.04 10.22
C LEU A 321 4.41 39.26 9.54
N LYS A 322 3.78 40.42 9.74
CA LYS A 322 4.31 41.71 9.32
C LYS A 322 5.57 42.02 10.12
N VAL A 323 6.65 42.41 9.42
CA VAL A 323 7.86 42.90 10.10
C VAL A 323 7.58 44.32 10.58
N LYS A 324 7.75 44.54 11.88
CA LYS A 324 7.71 45.87 12.48
C LYS A 324 9.08 46.51 12.28
N TYR A 325 9.13 47.59 11.50
CA TYR A 325 10.30 48.44 11.46
C TYR A 325 10.22 49.37 12.66
N VAL A 326 11.29 49.40 13.45
CA VAL A 326 11.43 50.30 14.59
C VAL A 326 12.67 51.13 14.32
N GLU A 327 12.55 52.44 14.46
CA GLU A 327 13.69 53.34 14.40
C GLU A 327 14.68 52.99 15.50
N LYS A 328 15.96 52.92 15.14
CA LYS A 328 17.02 52.69 16.13
C LYS A 328 17.10 53.95 17.02
N ARG A 329 17.31 53.75 18.33
CA ARG A 329 17.36 54.83 19.33
C ARG A 329 18.29 55.98 18.93
N ALA A 330 19.47 55.67 18.41
CA ALA A 330 20.46 56.66 17.96
C ALA A 330 19.93 57.66 16.91
N PHE A 331 18.97 57.29 16.07
CA PHE A 331 18.39 58.19 15.08
C PHE A 331 17.20 58.98 15.63
N ARG A 332 16.50 58.43 16.62
CA ARG A 332 15.39 59.08 17.30
C ARG A 332 15.83 60.23 18.20
N GLU A 333 17.08 60.22 18.66
CA GLU A 333 17.64 61.26 19.54
C GLU A 333 18.19 62.48 18.77
N ILE A 334 18.35 62.37 17.45
CA ILE A 334 18.96 63.41 16.59
C ILE A 334 17.89 64.29 15.90
N THR A 335 16.70 63.75 15.67
CA THR A 335 15.49 64.46 15.19
C THR A 335 14.60 64.86 16.34
#